data_AF-A0A1I7B5W4-F1
#
_entry.id   AF-A0A1I7B5W4-F1
#
_cell.length_a   1.000
_cell.length_b   1.000
_cell.length_c   1.000
_cell.angle_alpha   90.00
_cell.angle_beta   90.00
_cell.angle_gamma   90.00
#
_symmetry.space_group_name_H-M   'P 1'
#
loop_
_entity.id
_entity.type
_entity.pdbx_description
1 polymer ?
#
loop_
_entity_poly.entity_id
_entity_poly.type
_entity_poly.pdbx_seq_one_letter_code
_entity_poly.pdbx_strand_id
1 'polypeptide(L)'
;MLWNRRVFRRAVIGVTGVVALTVTPAVPAALATSPATSQVEESSSTKGIEELAFASSGMELKLGDGNFVIPLTGSVIMEGELPLTPGQTTSIDIRNLKAHSISPEDASPRRSSPTQRDLGRVRVEQNTDANSSLTMIRQFPPRFVQPLVTGLEISIENPPEGLREQVDPRGTRQEPLVLTTKKPIELVGRLESFPPRGAKYEPREPVELVPEDDSSTTIGRILDLPVTIDVL
;
A
#
# COMPACT_ATOMS: atom_id res chain seq x y z
N MET A 1 -18.36 -12.77 -54.87
CA MET A 1 -17.10 -13.45 -55.27
C MET A 1 -16.68 -14.35 -54.12
N LEU A 2 -17.01 -15.64 -54.23
CA LEU A 2 -16.56 -16.72 -53.35
C LEU A 2 -15.18 -17.19 -53.82
N TRP A 3 -14.25 -17.49 -52.91
CA TRP A 3 -13.04 -18.23 -53.25
C TRP A 3 -13.00 -19.60 -52.56
N ASN A 4 -12.68 -20.59 -53.37
CA ASN A 4 -12.75 -22.03 -53.19
C ASN A 4 -11.53 -22.64 -52.46
N ARG A 5 -11.85 -23.63 -51.61
CA ARG A 5 -11.34 -25.02 -51.50
C ARG A 5 -9.84 -25.36 -51.66
N ARG A 6 -9.35 -26.19 -50.72
CA ARG A 6 -8.67 -27.52 -50.86
C ARG A 6 -8.59 -28.12 -49.43
N VAL A 7 -9.28 -29.19 -49.00
CA VAL A 7 -9.23 -30.65 -49.29
C VAL A 7 -7.85 -31.31 -49.17
N PHE A 8 -7.64 -32.10 -48.10
CA PHE A 8 -6.93 -33.40 -48.04
C PHE A 8 -7.46 -34.16 -46.79
N ARG A 9 -8.30 -35.19 -46.98
CA ARG A 9 -8.06 -36.65 -47.00
C ARG A 9 -7.74 -37.30 -45.63
N ARG A 10 -8.55 -38.34 -45.37
CA ARG A 10 -8.64 -39.23 -44.19
C ARG A 10 -7.41 -40.14 -44.01
N ALA A 11 -7.16 -40.57 -42.78
CA ALA A 11 -6.82 -41.96 -42.48
C ALA A 11 -7.41 -42.35 -41.12
N VAL A 12 -8.11 -43.49 -41.11
CA VAL A 12 -8.68 -44.20 -39.96
C VAL A 12 -7.73 -45.33 -39.64
N ILE A 13 -7.30 -45.47 -38.39
CA ILE A 13 -6.84 -46.75 -37.84
C ILE A 13 -7.47 -46.87 -36.46
N GLY A 14 -8.40 -47.82 -36.33
CA GLY A 14 -8.94 -48.24 -35.06
C GLY A 14 -8.02 -49.24 -34.38
N VAL A 15 -7.96 -49.19 -33.06
CA VAL A 15 -7.67 -50.37 -32.25
C VAL A 15 -8.69 -50.39 -31.11
N THR A 16 -9.60 -51.34 -31.24
CA THR A 16 -10.46 -51.91 -30.22
C THR A 16 -9.64 -52.49 -29.07
N GLY A 17 -10.07 -52.25 -27.83
CA GLY A 17 -9.50 -52.93 -26.67
C GLY A 17 -10.12 -52.46 -25.35
N VAL A 18 -11.37 -52.83 -25.10
CA VAL A 18 -11.97 -52.77 -23.77
C VAL A 18 -11.54 -54.02 -23.02
N VAL A 19 -10.80 -53.87 -21.93
CA VAL A 19 -10.68 -54.89 -20.89
C VAL A 19 -11.03 -54.22 -19.57
N ALA A 20 -12.24 -54.46 -19.11
CA ALA A 20 -12.63 -54.21 -17.74
C ALA A 20 -12.02 -55.33 -16.87
N LEU A 21 -11.14 -54.98 -15.94
CA LEU A 21 -10.71 -55.86 -14.87
C LEU A 21 -11.17 -55.26 -13.55
N THR A 22 -12.28 -55.76 -13.02
CA THR A 22 -12.71 -55.49 -11.64
C THR A 22 -11.92 -56.39 -10.71
N VAL A 23 -11.04 -55.81 -9.90
CA VAL A 23 -10.38 -56.51 -8.79
C VAL A 23 -10.74 -55.75 -7.51
N THR A 24 -11.49 -56.42 -6.64
CA THR A 24 -11.79 -55.97 -5.27
C THR A 24 -10.55 -56.16 -4.36
N PRO A 25 -10.40 -55.34 -3.31
CA PRO A 25 -9.12 -55.16 -2.62
C PRO A 25 -8.80 -56.30 -1.64
N ALA A 26 -7.56 -56.78 -1.68
CA ALA A 26 -6.95 -57.51 -0.59
C ALA A 26 -6.06 -56.55 0.20
N VAL A 27 -6.39 -56.35 1.48
CA VAL A 27 -5.55 -55.66 2.46
C VAL A 27 -4.43 -56.60 2.90
N PRO A 28 -3.17 -56.12 2.91
CA PRO A 28 -2.27 -56.46 4.00
C PRO A 28 -1.71 -55.20 4.69
N ALA A 29 -1.63 -55.32 6.01
CA ALA A 29 -1.16 -54.29 6.92
C ALA A 29 0.36 -54.04 6.80
N ALA A 30 0.70 -52.76 6.95
CA ALA A 30 1.92 -52.18 7.51
C ALA A 30 3.28 -52.52 6.85
N LEU A 31 3.85 -51.51 6.20
CA LEU A 31 5.16 -50.92 6.56
C LEU A 31 5.27 -49.52 5.93
N ALA A 32 5.67 -48.56 6.76
CA ALA A 32 5.61 -47.14 6.49
C ALA A 32 6.54 -46.69 5.35
N THR A 33 5.99 -45.92 4.42
CA THR A 33 6.75 -44.96 3.60
C THR A 33 5.76 -43.89 3.15
N SER A 34 5.80 -42.72 3.79
CA SER A 34 4.94 -41.58 3.44
C SER A 34 5.10 -41.24 1.96
N PRO A 35 4.01 -41.06 1.19
CA PRO A 35 4.12 -40.43 -0.11
C PRO A 35 4.49 -38.96 0.12
N ALA A 36 5.53 -38.50 -0.58
CA ALA A 36 5.81 -37.09 -0.74
C ALA A 36 4.59 -36.45 -1.41
N THR A 37 3.75 -35.82 -0.59
CA THR A 37 2.76 -34.86 -1.06
C THR A 37 3.54 -33.78 -1.81
N SER A 38 3.47 -33.81 -3.13
CA SER A 38 3.72 -32.61 -3.91
C SER A 38 2.64 -31.63 -3.49
N GLN A 39 2.97 -30.78 -2.51
CA GLN A 39 2.29 -29.52 -2.31
C GLN A 39 2.48 -28.76 -3.62
N VAL A 40 1.50 -28.89 -4.50
CA VAL A 40 1.05 -27.73 -5.24
C VAL A 40 0.86 -26.67 -4.16
N GLU A 41 1.76 -25.69 -4.13
CA GLU A 41 1.50 -24.43 -3.45
C GLU A 41 0.24 -23.87 -4.12
N GLU A 42 -0.89 -24.32 -3.57
CA GLU A 42 -2.18 -23.69 -3.71
C GLU A 42 -1.93 -22.29 -3.18
N SER A 43 -1.64 -21.38 -4.10
CA SER A 43 -1.58 -19.95 -3.86
C SER A 43 -2.86 -19.61 -3.14
N SER A 44 -2.76 -19.51 -1.81
CA SER A 44 -3.88 -19.21 -0.95
C SER A 44 -4.29 -17.80 -1.33
N SER A 45 -5.28 -17.72 -2.21
CA SER A 45 -6.15 -16.59 -2.41
C SER A 45 -7.00 -16.44 -1.15
N THR A 46 -6.34 -16.20 -0.03
CA THR A 46 -6.95 -15.74 1.21
C THR A 46 -6.88 -14.23 1.16
N LYS A 47 -8.05 -13.62 1.30
CA LYS A 47 -8.27 -12.21 1.63
C LYS A 47 -7.38 -11.85 2.83
N GLY A 48 -6.13 -11.50 2.54
CA GLY A 48 -5.06 -11.40 3.51
C GLY A 48 -5.07 -10.00 4.10
N ILE A 49 -5.47 -9.93 5.36
CA ILE A 49 -5.22 -8.74 6.18
C ILE A 49 -3.73 -8.78 6.50
N GLU A 50 -2.94 -7.96 5.84
CA GLU A 50 -1.51 -7.84 6.12
C GLU A 50 -1.23 -6.47 6.70
N GLU A 51 -0.75 -6.45 7.94
CA GLU A 51 -0.15 -5.27 8.53
C GLU A 51 1.26 -5.13 7.95
N LEU A 52 1.52 -4.00 7.31
CA LEU A 52 2.75 -3.71 6.59
C LEU A 52 3.48 -2.58 7.28
N ALA A 53 4.81 -2.63 7.24
CA ALA A 53 5.69 -1.55 7.67
C ALA A 53 5.49 -0.35 6.73
N PHE A 54 5.26 0.82 7.31
CA PHE A 54 5.22 2.09 6.61
C PHE A 54 6.42 2.93 7.03
N ALA A 55 7.24 3.34 6.07
CA ALA A 55 8.37 4.22 6.34
C ALA A 55 8.44 5.34 5.31
N SER A 56 8.79 6.54 5.74
CA SER A 56 9.17 7.64 4.86
C SER A 56 10.55 8.14 5.23
N SER A 57 11.41 8.30 4.22
CA SER A 57 12.75 8.87 4.43
C SER A 57 12.72 10.35 4.79
N GLY A 58 11.60 11.04 4.53
CA GLY A 58 11.45 12.45 4.81
C GLY A 58 10.22 13.03 4.14
N MET A 59 9.12 13.16 4.87
CA MET A 59 7.97 13.94 4.45
C MET A 59 8.39 15.41 4.36
N GLU A 60 8.27 15.99 3.18
CA GLU A 60 8.51 17.42 2.95
C GLU A 60 7.24 18.19 3.26
N LEU A 61 7.24 18.88 4.39
CA LEU A 61 6.11 19.59 4.93
C LEU A 61 6.39 21.10 4.91
N LYS A 62 5.53 21.87 4.26
CA LYS A 62 5.54 23.34 4.31
C LYS A 62 4.46 23.82 5.27
N LEU A 63 4.86 24.59 6.29
CA LEU A 63 3.95 25.18 7.27
C LEU A 63 4.28 26.66 7.41
N GLY A 64 3.32 27.54 7.09
CA GLY A 64 3.59 28.98 7.00
C GLY A 64 4.78 29.27 6.07
N ASP A 65 5.81 29.93 6.62
CA ASP A 65 7.06 30.25 5.91
C ASP A 65 8.17 29.19 6.07
N GLY A 66 7.94 28.15 6.88
CA GLY A 66 8.90 27.08 7.15
C GLY A 66 8.75 25.88 6.21
N ASN A 67 9.88 25.26 5.86
CA ASN A 67 9.94 23.95 5.20
C ASN A 67 10.64 22.94 6.11
N PHE A 68 10.04 21.77 6.25
CA PHE A 68 10.45 20.73 7.19
C PHE A 68 10.60 19.41 6.45
N VAL A 69 11.62 18.63 6.81
CA VAL A 69 11.81 17.27 6.30
C VAL A 69 11.73 16.33 7.49
N ILE A 70 10.67 15.51 7.53
CA ILE A 70 10.30 14.72 8.69
C ILE A 70 10.32 13.23 8.32
N PRO A 71 11.33 12.45 8.71
CA PRO A 71 11.31 11.00 8.55
C PRO A 71 10.19 10.39 9.39
N LEU A 72 9.44 9.45 8.82
CA LEU A 72 8.29 8.81 9.44
C LEU A 72 8.49 7.29 9.52
N THR A 73 7.94 6.67 10.56
CA THR A 73 7.86 5.21 10.72
C THR A 73 6.51 4.85 11.31
N GLY A 74 5.95 3.72 10.89
CA GLY A 74 4.60 3.32 11.24
C GLY A 74 4.16 2.01 10.61
N SER A 75 2.85 1.82 10.55
CA SER A 75 2.22 0.68 9.88
C SER A 75 0.99 1.10 9.07
N VAL A 76 0.60 0.22 8.15
CA VAL A 76 -0.62 0.34 7.34
C VAL A 76 -1.16 -1.05 7.04
N ILE A 77 -2.48 -1.20 7.02
CA ILE A 77 -3.13 -2.44 6.60
C ILE A 77 -3.55 -2.29 5.14
N MET A 78 -3.21 -3.27 4.31
CA MET A 78 -3.65 -3.35 2.92
C MET A 78 -4.34 -4.67 2.65
N GLU A 79 -5.57 -4.59 2.13
CA GLU A 79 -6.41 -5.75 1.83
C GLU A 79 -6.94 -5.63 0.41
N GLY A 80 -6.95 -6.70 -0.37
CA GLY A 80 -7.60 -6.68 -1.67
C GLY A 80 -7.40 -7.94 -2.48
N GLU A 81 -8.10 -8.02 -3.60
CA GLU A 81 -7.99 -9.12 -4.53
C GLU A 81 -6.88 -8.84 -5.55
N LEU A 82 -6.17 -9.89 -5.98
CA LEU A 82 -5.12 -9.75 -7.00
C LEU A 82 -5.75 -9.71 -8.40
N PRO A 83 -5.40 -8.73 -9.25
CA PRO A 83 -5.72 -8.82 -10.66
C PRO A 83 -4.92 -9.97 -11.26
N LEU A 84 -5.58 -10.81 -12.07
CA LEU A 84 -5.00 -12.04 -12.62
C LEU A 84 -4.57 -11.88 -14.09
N THR A 85 -5.05 -10.84 -14.76
CA THR A 85 -4.79 -10.58 -16.19
C THR A 85 -4.30 -9.16 -16.43
N PRO A 86 -3.40 -8.91 -17.40
CA PRO A 86 -2.95 -7.56 -17.75
C PRO A 86 -4.13 -6.66 -18.15
N GLY A 87 -4.15 -5.45 -17.60
CA GLY A 87 -5.24 -4.48 -17.77
C GLY A 87 -6.40 -4.65 -16.78
N GLN A 88 -6.45 -5.75 -16.02
CA GLN A 88 -7.42 -5.91 -14.94
C GLN A 88 -7.05 -5.03 -13.76
N THR A 89 -8.06 -4.35 -13.23
CA THR A 89 -7.98 -3.54 -12.01
C THR A 89 -8.87 -4.16 -10.94
N THR A 90 -8.34 -4.28 -9.73
CA THR A 90 -9.07 -4.68 -8.52
C THR A 90 -9.00 -3.56 -7.49
N SER A 91 -9.92 -3.56 -6.53
CA SER A 91 -9.92 -2.61 -5.41
C SER A 91 -8.98 -3.09 -4.31
N ILE A 92 -8.25 -2.14 -3.71
CA ILE A 92 -7.46 -2.35 -2.49
C ILE A 92 -8.04 -1.45 -1.40
N ASP A 93 -8.41 -2.05 -0.29
CA ASP A 93 -8.78 -1.36 0.94
C ASP A 93 -7.52 -1.04 1.73
N ILE A 94 -7.45 0.18 2.24
CA ILE A 94 -6.32 0.67 3.02
C ILE A 94 -6.86 1.20 4.33
N ARG A 95 -6.33 0.69 5.43
CA ARG A 95 -6.87 0.95 6.77
C ARG A 95 -5.76 1.15 7.79
N ASN A 96 -6.11 1.86 8.86
CA ASN A 96 -5.30 2.00 10.05
C ASN A 96 -3.86 2.48 9.74
N LEU A 97 -3.69 3.34 8.74
CA LEU A 97 -2.39 3.99 8.52
C LEU A 97 -2.08 4.84 9.74
N LYS A 98 -0.96 4.52 10.38
CA LYS A 98 -0.44 5.25 11.54
C LYS A 98 1.06 5.36 11.39
N ALA A 99 1.57 6.58 11.37
CA ALA A 99 2.98 6.86 11.34
C ALA A 99 3.32 7.99 12.31
N HIS A 100 4.55 8.00 12.78
CA HIS A 100 5.06 9.06 13.63
C HIS A 100 6.50 9.40 13.24
N SER A 101 6.90 10.63 13.53
CA SER A 101 8.28 11.04 13.42
C SER A 101 9.14 10.23 14.37
N ILE A 102 10.37 9.94 13.97
CA ILE A 102 11.38 9.42 14.90
C ILE A 102 11.66 10.53 15.91
N SER A 103 11.55 10.20 17.21
CA SER A 103 11.80 11.18 18.27
C SER A 103 13.20 11.76 18.10
N PRO A 104 13.39 13.08 18.17
CA PRO A 104 14.72 13.68 18.01
C PRO A 104 15.71 13.23 19.10
N GLU A 105 15.21 12.72 20.23
CA GLU A 105 16.00 12.13 21.33
C GLU A 105 16.48 10.70 21.02
N ASP A 106 15.70 9.92 20.28
CA ASP A 106 16.03 8.55 19.87
C ASP A 106 16.79 8.50 18.53
N ALA A 107 16.72 9.59 17.77
CA ALA A 107 17.46 9.75 16.53
C ALA A 107 18.93 10.06 16.82
N SER A 108 19.86 9.31 16.21
CA SER A 108 21.26 9.74 16.16
C SER A 108 21.33 11.20 15.65
N PRO A 109 22.20 12.07 16.19
CA PRO A 109 22.25 13.51 15.87
C PRO A 109 22.36 13.87 14.37
N ARG A 110 22.67 12.89 13.52
CA ARG A 110 22.79 12.99 12.06
C ARG A 110 21.47 12.77 11.29
N ARG A 111 20.38 12.32 11.94
CA ARG A 111 19.12 11.96 11.26
C ARG A 111 17.96 12.94 11.45
N SER A 112 18.02 13.83 12.44
CA SER A 112 17.04 14.91 12.63
C SER A 112 17.59 16.21 12.07
N SER A 113 16.89 16.82 11.12
CA SER A 113 17.21 18.18 10.70
C SER A 113 16.95 19.14 11.88
N PRO A 114 17.71 20.24 12.04
CA PRO A 114 17.48 21.20 13.11
C PRO A 114 16.01 21.66 13.17
N THR A 115 15.43 21.90 12.00
CA THR A 115 14.05 22.34 11.81
C THR A 115 13.01 21.31 12.26
N GLN A 116 13.32 20.00 12.22
CA GLN A 116 12.43 18.96 12.74
C GLN A 116 12.35 18.98 14.28
N ARG A 117 13.45 19.31 14.97
CA ARG A 117 13.46 19.32 16.44
C ARG A 117 12.49 20.36 17.01
N ASP A 118 12.31 21.44 16.28
CA ASP A 118 11.43 22.54 16.67
C ASP A 118 9.96 22.12 16.64
N LEU A 119 9.58 21.14 15.82
CA LEU A 119 8.20 20.64 15.71
C LEU A 119 7.77 19.66 16.81
N GLY A 120 8.73 19.15 17.60
CA GLY A 120 8.47 18.05 18.52
C GLY A 120 8.06 16.76 17.78
N ARG A 121 7.17 15.97 18.37
CA ARG A 121 6.62 14.77 17.73
C ARG A 121 5.56 15.15 16.70
N VAL A 122 5.73 14.61 15.50
CA VAL A 122 4.71 14.67 14.42
C VAL A 122 4.07 13.29 14.29
N ARG A 123 2.74 13.24 14.24
CA ARG A 123 1.97 12.02 13.97
C ARG A 123 1.19 12.19 12.68
N VAL A 124 1.05 11.10 11.94
CA VAL A 124 0.28 11.03 10.71
C VAL A 124 -0.65 9.84 10.82
N GLU A 125 -1.96 10.07 10.76
CA GLU A 125 -2.97 9.04 10.87
C GLU A 125 -3.92 9.10 9.66
N GLN A 126 -4.55 7.97 9.36
CA GLN A 126 -5.62 7.92 8.37
C GLN A 126 -6.86 8.63 8.91
N ASN A 127 -7.33 9.63 8.17
CA ASN A 127 -8.57 10.34 8.49
C ASN A 127 -9.75 9.77 7.70
N THR A 128 -9.56 9.58 6.38
CA THR A 128 -10.64 9.12 5.51
C THR A 128 -10.20 7.97 4.62
N ASP A 129 -11.09 7.00 4.48
CA ASP A 129 -10.95 5.92 3.52
C ASP A 129 -11.24 6.45 2.12
N ALA A 130 -10.40 6.07 1.17
CA ALA A 130 -10.61 6.34 -0.24
C ALA A 130 -10.27 5.12 -1.08
N ASN A 131 -10.85 5.07 -2.28
CA ASN A 131 -10.75 3.92 -3.16
C ASN A 131 -9.34 3.83 -3.77
N SER A 132 -8.54 2.92 -3.23
CA SER A 132 -7.27 2.54 -3.83
C SER A 132 -7.47 1.37 -4.79
N SER A 133 -6.56 1.20 -5.75
CA SER A 133 -6.70 0.14 -6.74
C SER A 133 -5.37 -0.50 -7.09
N LEU A 134 -5.43 -1.72 -7.62
CA LEU A 134 -4.27 -2.46 -8.09
C LEU A 134 -4.54 -2.88 -9.52
N THR A 135 -3.67 -2.46 -10.44
CA THR A 135 -3.78 -2.83 -11.85
C THR A 135 -2.60 -3.69 -12.25
N MET A 136 -2.86 -4.87 -12.82
CA MET A 136 -1.79 -5.68 -13.42
C MET A 136 -1.40 -5.05 -14.76
N ILE A 137 -0.13 -4.69 -14.91
CA ILE A 137 0.41 -4.18 -16.18
C ILE A 137 1.19 -5.25 -16.95
N ARG A 138 1.66 -6.30 -16.27
CA ARG A 138 2.35 -7.44 -16.89
C ARG A 138 2.14 -8.69 -16.05
N GLN A 139 1.92 -9.83 -16.71
CA GLN A 139 1.72 -11.11 -16.05
C GLN A 139 3.04 -11.84 -15.72
N PHE A 140 4.06 -11.79 -16.58
CA PHE A 140 5.34 -12.47 -16.34
C PHE A 140 6.57 -11.66 -16.81
N PRO A 141 7.53 -11.34 -15.92
CA PRO A 141 7.36 -11.38 -14.47
C PRO A 141 6.23 -10.40 -14.05
N PRO A 142 5.44 -10.73 -13.01
CA PRO A 142 4.33 -9.90 -12.57
C PRO A 142 4.75 -8.45 -12.33
N ARG A 143 3.93 -7.52 -12.79
CA ARG A 143 4.08 -6.09 -12.49
C ARG A 143 2.73 -5.47 -12.30
N PHE A 144 2.67 -4.58 -11.32
CA PHE A 144 1.46 -3.87 -10.95
C PHE A 144 1.73 -2.37 -10.84
N VAL A 145 0.66 -1.60 -11.00
CA VAL A 145 0.61 -0.19 -10.61
C VAL A 145 -0.49 -0.06 -9.56
N GLN A 146 -0.16 0.61 -8.46
CA GLN A 146 -1.09 0.83 -7.36
C GLN A 146 -1.14 2.33 -7.02
N PRO A 147 -2.22 3.04 -7.40
CA PRO A 147 -2.58 4.28 -6.75
C PRO A 147 -3.18 3.98 -5.36
N LEU A 148 -2.51 4.49 -4.33
CA LEU A 148 -2.95 4.54 -2.95
C LEU A 148 -3.58 5.90 -2.71
N VAL A 149 -4.87 5.91 -2.40
CA VAL A 149 -5.64 7.13 -2.13
C VAL A 149 -6.14 7.09 -0.69
N THR A 150 -5.81 8.12 0.10
CA THR A 150 -6.26 8.22 1.50
C THR A 150 -6.23 9.67 1.99
N GLY A 151 -7.10 10.04 2.92
CA GLY A 151 -6.96 11.32 3.63
C GLY A 151 -6.08 11.16 4.85
N LEU A 152 -5.21 12.13 5.11
CA LEU A 152 -4.32 12.13 6.28
C LEU A 152 -4.75 13.19 7.30
N GLU A 153 -4.61 12.84 8.56
CA GLU A 153 -4.54 13.75 9.70
C GLU A 153 -3.09 13.85 10.15
N ILE A 154 -2.61 15.06 10.42
CA ILE A 154 -1.25 15.35 10.87
C ILE A 154 -1.34 16.14 12.16
N SER A 155 -0.81 15.54 13.25
CA SER A 155 -0.72 16.18 14.56
C SER A 155 0.71 16.63 14.82
N ILE A 156 0.89 17.91 15.15
CA ILE A 156 2.20 18.54 15.39
C ILE A 156 2.25 19.07 16.82
N GLU A 157 3.16 18.55 17.64
CA GLU A 157 3.28 18.91 19.06
C GLU A 157 3.63 20.39 19.26
N ASN A 158 4.66 20.87 18.54
CA ASN A 158 5.17 22.24 18.63
C ASN A 158 5.09 22.94 17.26
N PRO A 159 3.89 23.37 16.82
CA PRO A 159 3.75 24.09 15.56
C PRO A 159 4.60 25.38 15.56
N PRO A 160 5.09 25.81 14.38
CA PRO A 160 5.86 27.06 14.25
C PRO A 160 5.10 28.28 14.80
N GLU A 161 5.85 29.27 15.30
CA GLU A 161 5.30 30.53 15.81
C GLU A 161 4.39 31.21 14.76
N GLY A 162 3.27 31.79 15.20
CA GLY A 162 2.32 32.48 14.34
C GLY A 162 1.25 31.58 13.70
N LEU A 163 1.52 30.29 13.51
CA LEU A 163 0.54 29.36 12.93
C LEU A 163 -0.58 29.02 13.91
N ARG A 164 -0.27 28.93 15.20
CA ARG A 164 -1.32 28.71 16.23
C ARG A 164 -2.27 29.89 16.29
N GLU A 165 -1.73 31.10 16.33
CA GLU A 165 -2.50 32.33 16.39
C GLU A 165 -3.38 32.53 15.15
N GLN A 166 -3.01 31.95 14.01
CA GLN A 166 -3.81 31.95 12.79
C GLN A 166 -5.02 31.01 12.87
N VAL A 167 -4.86 29.85 13.51
CA VAL A 167 -5.90 28.80 13.58
C VAL A 167 -6.82 29.00 14.78
N ASP A 168 -6.24 29.24 15.96
CA ASP A 168 -6.99 29.56 17.18
C ASP A 168 -6.35 30.77 17.89
N PRO A 169 -6.72 32.01 17.47
CA PRO A 169 -6.20 33.24 18.08
C PRO A 169 -6.53 33.39 19.57
N ARG A 170 -7.47 32.61 20.10
CA ARG A 170 -7.94 32.67 21.50
C ARG A 170 -7.50 31.45 22.30
N GLY A 171 -6.78 30.52 21.69
CA GLY A 171 -6.32 29.29 22.30
C GLY A 171 -5.30 29.56 23.38
N THR A 172 -5.61 29.17 24.62
CA THR A 172 -4.70 29.28 25.76
C THR A 172 -3.91 27.99 26.02
N ARG A 173 -4.02 26.97 25.17
CA ARG A 173 -3.48 25.63 25.40
C ARG A 173 -2.34 25.27 24.46
N GLN A 174 -1.33 24.60 25.02
CA GLN A 174 -0.24 23.91 24.31
C GLN A 174 -0.72 22.56 23.73
N GLU A 175 -1.90 22.50 23.13
CA GLU A 175 -2.37 21.28 22.46
C GLU A 175 -1.72 21.12 21.08
N PRO A 176 -1.44 19.89 20.62
CA PRO A 176 -0.90 19.68 19.28
C PRO A 176 -1.79 20.32 18.21
N LEU A 177 -1.18 20.93 17.21
CA LEU A 177 -1.90 21.44 16.04
C LEU A 177 -2.30 20.25 15.17
N VAL A 178 -3.60 20.08 14.92
CA VAL A 178 -4.15 19.01 14.08
C VAL A 178 -4.56 19.58 12.73
N LEU A 179 -3.99 19.00 11.67
CA LEU A 179 -4.23 19.35 10.28
C LEU A 179 -4.79 18.17 9.52
N THR A 180 -5.64 18.42 8.54
CA THR A 180 -6.16 17.38 7.66
C THR A 180 -5.85 17.72 6.20
N THR A 181 -5.71 16.70 5.37
CA THR A 181 -5.57 16.89 3.93
C THR A 181 -6.89 17.38 3.35
N LYS A 182 -6.86 18.52 2.66
CA LYS A 182 -8.03 19.12 2.01
C LYS A 182 -8.63 18.23 0.92
N LYS A 183 -7.77 17.43 0.27
CA LYS A 183 -8.13 16.36 -0.65
C LYS A 183 -7.31 15.12 -0.30
N PRO A 184 -7.82 13.89 -0.51
CA PRO A 184 -7.03 12.69 -0.33
C PRO A 184 -5.72 12.75 -1.09
N ILE A 185 -4.63 12.32 -0.47
CA ILE A 185 -3.34 12.15 -1.13
C ILE A 185 -3.39 10.93 -2.05
N GLU A 186 -2.84 11.04 -3.25
CA GLU A 186 -2.61 9.92 -4.17
C GLU A 186 -1.11 9.60 -4.21
N LEU A 187 -0.73 8.47 -3.61
CA LEU A 187 0.62 7.91 -3.68
C LEU A 187 0.65 6.79 -4.73
N VAL A 188 1.56 6.87 -5.70
CA VAL A 188 1.61 5.89 -6.81
C VAL A 188 2.82 4.98 -6.67
N GLY A 189 2.55 3.68 -6.57
CA GLY A 189 3.58 2.63 -6.50
C GLY A 189 3.64 1.78 -7.76
N ARG A 190 4.85 1.36 -8.13
CA ARG A 190 5.10 0.34 -9.17
C ARG A 190 5.62 -0.92 -8.49
N LEU A 191 4.82 -1.98 -8.51
CA LEU A 191 5.06 -3.17 -7.69
C LEU A 191 5.51 -4.37 -8.53
N GLU A 192 6.29 -5.24 -7.92
CA GLU A 192 6.67 -6.54 -8.48
C GLU A 192 5.87 -7.70 -7.87
N SER A 193 5.32 -7.50 -6.68
CA SER A 193 4.48 -8.42 -5.95
C SER A 193 3.39 -7.67 -5.21
N PHE A 194 2.33 -8.37 -4.83
CA PHE A 194 1.37 -7.92 -3.82
C PHE A 194 1.18 -9.07 -2.82
N PRO A 195 1.34 -8.87 -1.50
CA PRO A 195 1.58 -7.60 -0.80
C PRO A 195 2.84 -6.85 -1.27
N PRO A 196 2.83 -5.51 -1.16
CA PRO A 196 3.90 -4.66 -1.68
C PRO A 196 5.16 -4.79 -0.80
N ARG A 197 6.08 -5.66 -1.20
CA ARG A 197 7.36 -5.89 -0.51
C ARG A 197 8.42 -4.90 -0.99
N GLY A 198 8.98 -4.09 -0.10
CA GLY A 198 9.93 -3.03 -0.40
C GLY A 198 9.45 -2.03 -1.46
N ALA A 199 8.13 -1.88 -1.62
CA ALA A 199 7.54 -1.05 -2.67
C ALA A 199 7.71 0.42 -2.33
N LYS A 200 8.07 1.21 -3.35
CA LYS A 200 8.18 2.65 -3.24
C LYS A 200 6.95 3.33 -3.81
N TYR A 201 6.47 4.34 -3.09
CA TYR A 201 5.39 5.20 -3.53
C TYR A 201 5.84 6.65 -3.47
N GLU A 202 5.39 7.41 -4.46
CA GLU A 202 5.64 8.84 -4.57
C GLU A 202 4.29 9.55 -4.70
N PRO A 203 4.13 10.75 -4.11
CA PRO A 203 2.92 11.53 -4.31
C PRO A 203 2.81 11.96 -5.77
N ARG A 204 1.59 11.92 -6.28
CA ARG A 204 1.30 12.41 -7.63
C ARG A 204 1.41 13.94 -7.71
N GLU A 205 0.99 14.63 -6.66
CA GLU A 205 1.00 16.08 -6.55
C GLU A 205 1.11 16.52 -5.08
N PRO A 206 1.57 17.76 -4.82
CA PRO A 206 1.51 18.34 -3.49
C PRO A 206 0.06 18.45 -2.97
N VAL A 207 -0.11 18.24 -1.66
CA VAL A 207 -1.44 18.22 -1.02
C VAL A 207 -1.59 19.37 -0.03
N GLU A 208 -2.70 20.09 -0.11
CA GLU A 208 -3.03 21.18 0.82
C GLU A 208 -3.49 20.65 2.18
N LEU A 209 -3.04 21.32 3.23
CA LEU A 209 -3.42 21.04 4.62
C LEU A 209 -4.27 22.18 5.17
N VAL A 210 -5.34 21.81 5.86
CA VAL A 210 -6.29 22.71 6.51
C VAL A 210 -6.44 22.31 7.98
N PRO A 211 -6.77 23.24 8.88
CA PRO A 211 -7.20 22.88 10.23
C PRO A 211 -8.36 21.88 10.22
N GLU A 212 -8.41 21.00 11.23
CA GLU A 212 -9.54 20.07 11.40
C GLU A 212 -10.89 20.80 11.51
N ASP A 213 -10.93 21.89 12.29
CA ASP A 213 -12.14 22.66 12.56
C ASP A 213 -12.50 23.69 11.47
N ASP A 214 -11.57 23.99 10.55
CA ASP A 214 -11.78 24.96 9.47
C ASP A 214 -11.13 24.51 8.15
N SER A 215 -11.95 24.00 7.23
CA SER A 215 -11.51 23.59 5.90
C SER A 215 -11.32 24.74 4.89
N SER A 216 -11.68 25.98 5.25
CA SER A 216 -11.62 27.13 4.33
C SER A 216 -10.22 27.71 4.19
N THR A 217 -9.39 27.58 5.24
CA THR A 217 -8.06 28.17 5.30
C THR A 217 -6.98 27.12 5.11
N THR A 218 -6.17 27.26 4.05
CA THR A 218 -5.00 26.42 3.84
C THR A 218 -3.81 27.01 4.60
N ILE A 219 -3.22 26.24 5.51
CA ILE A 219 -2.13 26.69 6.39
C ILE A 219 -0.83 25.92 6.19
N GLY A 220 -0.88 24.83 5.42
CA GLY A 220 0.29 24.03 5.09
C GLY A 220 0.12 23.23 3.80
N ARG A 221 1.20 22.59 3.39
CA ARG A 221 1.23 21.67 2.24
C ARG A 221 2.20 20.53 2.49
N ILE A 222 1.82 19.33 2.08
CA ILE A 222 2.76 18.22 1.87
C ILE A 222 3.31 18.40 0.45
N LEU A 223 4.60 18.71 0.33
CA LEU A 223 5.27 18.91 -0.95
C LEU A 223 5.70 17.58 -1.57
N ASP A 224 6.24 16.70 -0.73
CA ASP A 224 6.66 15.36 -1.09
C ASP A 224 6.47 14.40 0.10
N LEU A 225 6.23 13.13 -0.20
CA LEU A 225 6.05 12.06 0.78
C LEU A 225 6.56 10.74 0.15
N PRO A 226 7.89 10.57 0.05
CA PRO A 226 8.46 9.32 -0.44
C PRO A 226 8.22 8.22 0.59
N VAL A 227 7.43 7.22 0.24
CA VAL A 227 7.06 6.10 1.13
C VAL A 227 7.69 4.80 0.65
N THR A 228 8.18 4.01 1.58
CA THR A 228 8.48 2.60 1.40
C THR A 228 7.51 1.79 2.23
N ILE A 229 6.86 0.82 1.60
CA ILE A 229 6.00 -0.15 2.25
C ILE A 229 6.69 -1.51 2.16
N ASP A 230 6.77 -2.20 3.28
CA ASP A 230 7.37 -3.52 3.35
C ASP A 230 6.59 -4.44 4.29
N VAL A 231 6.90 -5.72 4.25
CA VAL A 231 6.37 -6.68 5.22
C VAL A 231 7.06 -6.46 6.57
N LEU A 232 6.29 -6.56 7.65
CA LEU A 232 6.81 -6.49 9.03
C LEU A 232 7.69 -7.68 9.40
#